data_AF-A0AA36F8L0-F1
#
_entry.id   AF-A0AA36F8L0-F1
#
_cell.length_a   1.000
_cell.length_b   1.000
_cell.length_c   1.000
_cell.angle_alpha   90.00
_cell.angle_beta   90.00
_cell.angle_gamma   90.00
#
_symmetry.space_group_name_H-M   'P 1'
#
loop_
_entity.id
_entity.type
_entity.pdbx_description
1 polymer ?
#
loop_
_entity_poly.entity_id
_entity_poly.type
_entity_poly.pdbx_seq_one_letter_code
_entity_poly.pdbx_strand_id
1 'polypeptide(L)' 'MLMGDVLKTSQQVGIFLGVKSVKLFWYFSGNVQEQIFQMLLYWSTHCDPQEVTVDTLRAALVDAESFAALKRLSLHE' A
#
# COMPACT_ATOMS: atom_id res chain seq x y z
N MET A 1 10.76 -10.27 10.10
CA MET A 1 10.34 -8.91 9.73
C MET A 1 9.79 -8.25 10.98
N LEU A 2 10.43 -7.20 11.47
CA LEU A 2 9.98 -6.48 12.66
C LEU A 2 8.72 -5.67 12.30
N MET A 3 7.86 -5.39 13.29
CA MET A 3 6.62 -4.61 13.08
C MET A 3 6.88 -3.23 12.45
N GLY A 4 8.07 -2.65 12.69
CA GLY A 4 8.52 -1.42 12.06
C GLY A 4 8.85 -1.55 10.57
N ASP A 5 9.33 -2.72 10.11
CA ASP A 5 9.65 -2.95 8.70
C ASP A 5 8.39 -2.98 7.85
N VAL A 6 7.33 -3.66 8.35
CA VAL A 6 6.04 -3.79 7.64
C VAL A 6 5.38 -2.43 7.46
N LEU A 7 5.43 -1.60 8.52
CA LEU A 7 4.86 -0.27 8.50
C LEU A 7 5.61 0.67 7.55
N LYS A 8 6.94 0.56 7.50
CA LYS A 8 7.75 1.32 6.55
C LYS A 8 7.42 0.94 5.11
N THR A 9 7.33 -0.36 4.83
CA THR A 9 6.99 -0.86 3.49
C THR A 9 5.59 -0.41 3.06
N SER A 10 4.60 -0.44 3.95
CA SER A 10 3.25 0.00 3.59
C SER A 10 3.18 1.49 3.27
N GLN A 11 3.91 2.34 4.01
CA GLN A 11 4.00 3.76 3.70
C GLN A 11 4.65 4.01 2.34
N GLN A 12 5.71 3.27 1.99
CA GLN A 12 6.35 3.36 0.68
C GLN A 12 5.39 2.98 -0.45
N VAL A 13 4.65 1.88 -0.30
CA VAL A 13 3.61 1.48 -1.26
C VAL A 13 2.58 2.60 -1.44
N GLY A 14 2.08 3.18 -0.35
CA GLY A 14 1.12 4.29 -0.41
C GLY A 14 1.67 5.50 -1.18
N ILE A 15 2.94 5.84 -0.98
CA ILE A 15 3.61 6.93 -1.72
C ILE A 15 3.65 6.63 -3.22
N PHE A 16 4.05 5.42 -3.61
CA PHE A 16 4.10 5.02 -5.02
C PHE A 16 2.72 4.96 -5.67
N LEU A 17 1.67 4.67 -4.90
CA LEU A 17 0.27 4.76 -5.32
C LEU A 17 -0.26 6.21 -5.40
N GLY A 18 0.58 7.21 -5.12
CA GLY A 18 0.18 8.62 -5.13
C GLY A 18 -0.66 9.05 -3.92
N VAL A 19 -0.73 8.23 -2.87
CA VAL A 19 -1.39 8.61 -1.62
C VAL A 19 -0.60 9.72 -0.94
N LYS A 20 -1.27 10.85 -0.68
CA LYS A 20 -0.64 12.00 -0.03
C LYS A 20 -0.04 11.61 1.32
N SER A 21 1.21 11.99 1.57
CA SER A 21 1.94 11.64 2.81
C SER A 21 1.20 12.11 4.06
N VAL A 22 0.53 13.27 4.01
CA VAL A 22 -0.31 13.76 5.12
C VAL A 22 -1.45 12.82 5.49
N LYS A 23 -1.95 11.98 4.57
CA LYS A 23 -2.97 10.96 4.85
C LYS A 23 -2.34 9.70 5.42
N LEU A 24 -1.14 9.32 4.99
CA LEU A 24 -0.41 8.17 5.53
C LEU A 24 -0.12 8.30 7.04
N PHE A 25 0.11 9.51 7.54
CA PHE A 25 0.29 9.76 8.97
C PHE A 25 -1.01 9.69 9.79
N TRP A 26 -2.17 9.90 9.17
CA TRP A 26 -3.47 9.85 9.87
C TRP A 26 -3.96 8.43 10.11
N TYR A 27 -3.50 7.46 9.31
CA TYR A 27 -3.87 6.06 9.49
C TYR A 27 -3.11 5.37 10.62
N PHE A 28 -2.40 6.11 11.48
CA PHE A 28 -1.62 5.56 12.58
C PHE A 28 -2.52 5.07 13.74
N SER A 29 -3.28 3.99 13.51
CA SER A 29 -3.86 3.18 14.57
C SER A 29 -2.80 2.16 15.02
N GLY A 30 -2.73 1.75 16.29
CA GLY A 30 -1.73 0.74 16.72
C GLY A 30 -1.78 -0.61 15.98
N ASN A 31 -2.70 -0.79 15.02
CA ASN A 31 -2.88 -1.98 14.21
C ASN A 31 -2.45 -1.74 12.75
N VAL A 32 -1.31 -2.32 12.38
CA VAL A 32 -0.71 -2.24 11.03
C VAL A 32 -1.64 -2.74 9.92
N GLN A 33 -2.46 -3.77 10.18
CA GLN A 33 -3.39 -4.30 9.18
C GLN A 33 -4.48 -3.28 8.83
N GLU A 34 -5.03 -2.63 9.85
CA GLU A 34 -6.02 -1.56 9.68
C GLU A 34 -5.42 -0.40 8.89
N GLN A 35 -4.17 -0.02 9.15
CA GLN A 35 -3.54 1.07 8.40
C GLN A 35 -3.39 0.74 6.91
N ILE A 36 -2.95 -0.49 6.59
CA ILE A 36 -2.79 -0.94 5.21
C ILE A 36 -4.15 -0.94 4.51
N PHE A 37 -5.19 -1.44 5.18
CA PHE A 37 -6.55 -1.45 4.64
C PHE A 37 -7.04 -0.03 4.34
N GLN A 38 -6.91 0.90 5.30
CA GLN A 38 -7.34 2.29 5.15
C GLN A 38 -6.56 3.02 4.04
N MET A 39 -5.26 2.78 3.91
CA MET A 39 -4.44 3.31 2.82
C MET A 39 -4.93 2.81 1.46
N LEU A 40 -5.14 1.50 1.30
CA LEU A 40 -5.62 0.92 0.04
C LEU A 40 -7.05 1.37 -0.30
N LEU A 41 -7.92 1.47 0.71
CA LEU A 41 -9.27 2.01 0.56
C LEU A 41 -9.23 3.46 0.11
N TYR A 42 -8.35 4.28 0.68
CA TYR A 42 -8.19 5.67 0.26
C TYR A 42 -7.71 5.75 -1.19
N TRP A 43 -6.67 4.99 -1.55
CA TRP A 43 -6.17 4.93 -2.92
C TRP A 43 -7.28 4.57 -3.91
N SER A 44 -8.08 3.54 -3.62
CA SER A 44 -9.14 3.08 -4.53
C SER A 44 -10.32 4.04 -4.66
N THR A 45 -10.48 4.99 -3.73
CA THR A 45 -11.65 5.89 -3.69
C THR A 45 -11.33 7.35 -3.99
N HIS A 46 -10.07 7.79 -3.81
CA HIS A 46 -9.69 9.20 -3.89
C HIS A 46 -8.53 9.49 -4.84
N CYS A 47 -7.80 8.47 -5.31
CA CYS A 47 -6.79 8.67 -6.36
C CYS A 47 -7.43 8.60 -7.77
N ASP A 48 -6.63 8.87 -8.80
CA ASP A 48 -7.09 8.81 -10.20
C ASP A 48 -7.67 7.43 -10.51
N PRO A 49 -8.97 7.31 -10.86
CA PRO A 49 -9.59 6.02 -11.18
C PRO A 49 -8.91 5.25 -12.30
N GLN A 50 -8.22 5.92 -13.24
CA GLN A 50 -7.47 5.24 -14.32
C GLN A 50 -6.23 4.53 -13.80
N GLU A 51 -5.68 5.00 -12.67
CA GLU A 51 -4.49 4.45 -12.01
C GLU A 51 -4.87 3.43 -10.92
N VAL A 52 -6.16 3.23 -10.61
CA VAL A 52 -6.62 2.21 -9.65
C VAL A 52 -6.72 0.85 -10.35
N THR A 53 -5.55 0.27 -10.64
CA THR A 53 -5.44 -1.03 -11.30
C THR A 53 -4.56 -2.00 -10.52
N VAL A 54 -4.72 -3.30 -10.79
CA VAL A 54 -3.85 -4.34 -10.22
C VAL A 54 -2.40 -4.14 -10.68
N ASP A 55 -2.18 -3.66 -11.90
CA ASP A 55 -0.84 -3.39 -12.44
C ASP A 55 -0.16 -2.23 -11.71
N THR A 56 -0.89 -1.15 -11.42
CA THR A 56 -0.38 -0.02 -10.63
C THR A 56 -0.04 -0.46 -9.20
N LEU A 57 -0.88 -1.30 -8.58
CA LEU A 57 -0.56 -1.89 -7.29
C LEU A 57 0.68 -2.79 -7.35
N ARG A 58 0.81 -3.61 -8.39
CA ARG A 58 1.96 -4.50 -8.59
C ARG A 58 3.24 -3.67 -8.76
N ALA A 59 3.22 -2.61 -9.56
CA ALA A 59 4.35 -1.70 -9.72
C ALA A 59 4.76 -1.05 -8.39
N ALA A 60 3.80 -0.50 -7.63
CA ALA A 60 4.07 0.09 -6.33
C ALA A 60 4.65 -0.89 -5.30
N LEU A 61 4.23 -2.16 -5.34
CA LEU A 61 4.79 -3.21 -4.50
C LEU A 61 6.21 -3.62 -4.92
N VAL A 62 6.54 -3.56 -6.22
CA VAL A 62 7.91 -3.78 -6.73
C VAL A 62 8.83 -2.66 -6.27
N ASP A 63 8.41 -1.41 -6.45
CA ASP A 63 9.20 -0.23 -6.06
C ASP A 63 9.43 -0.15 -4.53
N ALA A 64 8.50 -0.70 -3.74
CA ALA A 64 8.64 -0.83 -2.29
C ALA A 64 9.36 -2.12 -1.84
N GLU A 65 9.88 -2.93 -2.77
CA GLU A 65 10.53 -4.22 -2.51
C GLU A 65 9.65 -5.20 -1.69
N SER A 66 8.33 -5.10 -1.82
CA SER A 66 7.35 -5.89 -1.07
C SER A 66 7.06 -7.24 -1.74
N PHE A 67 8.11 -8.03 -1.96
CA PHE A 67 8.04 -9.28 -2.73
C PHE A 67 7.13 -10.35 -2.12
N ALA A 68 6.97 -10.36 -0.79
CA ALA A 68 6.04 -11.28 -0.12
C ALA A 68 4.57 -10.94 -0.44
N ALA A 69 4.23 -9.65 -0.53
CA ALA A 69 2.91 -9.20 -0.93
C ALA A 69 2.66 -9.46 -2.42
N LEU A 70 3.65 -9.19 -3.27
CA LEU A 70 3.61 -9.53 -4.70
C LEU A 70 3.32 -11.01 -4.92
N LYS A 71 4.05 -11.89 -4.22
CA LYS A 71 3.86 -13.34 -4.33
C LYS A 71 2.43 -13.76 -3.95
N ARG A 72 1.82 -13.10 -2.95
CA ARG A 72 0.43 -13.38 -2.56
C ARG A 72 -0.57 -12.86 -3.58
N LEU A 73 -0.31 -11.70 -4.17
CA LEU A 73 -1.15 -11.11 -5.21
C LEU A 73 -1.19 -12.01 -6.47
N SER A 74 -0.05 -12.57 -6.87
CA SER A 74 0.05 -13.49 -8.03
C SER A 74 -0.54 -14.89 -7.80
N LEU A 75 -0.93 -15.26 -6.57
CA LEU A 75 -1.61 -16.52 -6.30
C LEU A 75 -3.12 -16.47 -6.59
N HIS A 76 -3.64 -15.29 -6.95
CA HIS A 76 -5.06 -15.04 -7.20
C HIS A 76 -5.38 -14.68 -8.67
N GLU A 77 -4.42 -14.81 -9.58
CA GLU A 77 -4.62 -14.77 -11.05
C GLU A 77 -4.90 -16.17 -11.62
#